data_AF-A0AAR2JHQ7-F1
#
_entry.id   AF-A0AAR2JHQ7-F1
#
_cell.length_a   1.000
_cell.length_b   1.000
_cell.length_c   1.000
_cell.angle_alpha   90.00
_cell.angle_beta   90.00
_cell.angle_gamma   90.00
#
_symmetry.space_group_name_H-M   'P 1'
#
loop_
_entity.id
_entity.type
_entity.pdbx_description
1 polymer ?
#
loop_
_entity_poly.entity_id
_entity_poly.type
_entity_poly.pdbx_seq_one_letter_code
_entity_poly.pdbx_strand_id
1 'polypeptide(L)'
;MSGSRAAHGKWWFSEQAARNEVLLHVHSPADTPVGLYRLTALLLSAKGHIIEKTTSYSFYLLYNPWCAEDSVYMPDKELLQEYILNENGVLYQGSWDQITALPWNFGQFEKGVVDICFEMLDNSPAALKSSQTDITKRADPVYVSRTITAMVNANDDRGVVSGRWDGEYSDGVPPTRWTGSVPILRRWSEGGAKRVRYGQCWVFSAVACTILRCLGIPTRCVTNYSSAHDTDGNISVDYLFNEQLQSISEQRKDMIWNFHCWVESWMSREDLPKGYDGWQVLDPTPQERSDGVFCCGPCPVRAVKAGEVAIKYDAPFVFSEVNADLVCWIVHPDGKRTRASLNSGTVGRNISTKSVHGEYREDITAEYKYPEGSMKEREVYAKAGKQAAKQNERPGQLKLSIKHAQAVHGTDFDVIVEVLNVSAEDTLAHLTVISNAVTYNSLHRGECQRKTAELTVPEVLRLLYDNYGACISEHHLIRVTALLQTSGPLNSILQEVNIPLKMPKLHIKVTGEAVVSRKLTVIISFTNPLPVTLRRGVFTVEGAGLTEEQEIQAPYVSALQPEPVHRRAGLKGKTGQHEL
;
A
#
# COMPACT_ATOMS: atom_id res chain seq x y z
N MET A 1 -5.47 44.24 33.69
CA MET A 1 -4.45 43.94 32.68
C MET A 1 -3.20 43.40 33.38
N SER A 2 -3.12 42.09 33.60
CA SER A 2 -1.87 41.42 33.97
C SER A 2 -1.52 40.48 32.83
N GLY A 3 -0.71 40.97 31.89
CA GLY A 3 -0.14 40.14 30.84
C GLY A 3 0.86 39.16 31.46
N SER A 4 0.37 37.96 31.78
CA SER A 4 1.23 36.80 32.02
C SER A 4 2.03 36.57 30.74
N ARG A 5 3.36 36.76 30.79
CA ARG A 5 4.27 36.39 29.70
C ARG A 5 3.97 34.95 29.27
N ALA A 6 3.88 34.73 27.95
CA ALA A 6 3.75 33.39 27.37
C ALA A 6 4.90 32.51 27.91
N ALA A 7 4.54 31.43 28.61
CA ALA A 7 5.50 30.40 28.97
C ALA A 7 5.58 29.44 27.79
N HIS A 8 6.68 29.47 27.04
CA HIS A 8 6.95 28.47 26.00
C HIS A 8 6.85 27.05 26.61
N GLY A 9 6.17 26.14 25.91
CA GLY A 9 6.00 24.74 26.32
C GLY A 9 5.02 24.49 27.47
N LYS A 10 4.11 25.43 27.79
CA LYS A 10 3.04 25.20 28.79
C LYS A 10 1.67 25.62 28.28
N TRP A 11 0.63 24.95 28.76
CA TRP A 11 -0.74 25.43 28.58
C TRP A 11 -0.92 26.76 29.30
N TRP A 12 -1.54 27.72 28.61
CA TRP A 12 -1.91 29.00 29.19
C TRP A 12 -3.17 29.54 28.52
N PHE A 13 -3.80 30.53 29.13
CA PHE A 13 -4.90 31.25 28.52
C PHE A 13 -4.75 32.75 28.73
N SER A 14 -5.32 33.55 27.84
CA SER A 14 -5.55 34.97 28.04
C SER A 14 -7.04 35.26 28.06
N GLU A 15 -7.43 36.29 28.81
CA GLU A 15 -8.81 36.74 28.92
C GLU A 15 -8.97 38.12 28.28
N GLN A 16 -10.09 38.31 27.60
CA GLN A 16 -10.52 39.60 27.07
C GLN A 16 -11.97 39.84 27.49
N ALA A 17 -12.19 40.95 28.20
CA ALA A 17 -13.54 41.37 28.57
C ALA A 17 -14.33 41.80 27.32
N ALA A 18 -15.48 41.18 27.10
CA ALA A 18 -16.55 41.65 26.24
C ALA A 18 -17.71 42.12 27.12
N ARG A 19 -18.68 42.88 26.57
CA ARG A 19 -19.69 43.61 27.37
C ARG A 19 -20.29 42.80 28.53
N ASN A 20 -20.81 41.61 28.24
CA ASN A 20 -21.45 40.70 29.21
C ASN A 20 -20.82 39.29 29.18
N GLU A 21 -19.65 39.15 28.57
CA GLU A 21 -19.00 37.85 28.33
C GLU A 21 -17.49 37.99 28.56
N VAL A 22 -16.84 36.89 28.90
CA VAL A 22 -15.37 36.83 28.96
C VAL A 22 -14.91 35.93 27.82
N LEU A 23 -14.14 36.48 26.90
CA LEU A 23 -13.49 35.72 25.84
C LEU A 23 -12.20 35.11 26.40
N LEU A 24 -12.10 33.79 26.35
CA LEU A 24 -10.92 33.04 26.77
C LEU A 24 -10.17 32.52 25.53
N HIS A 25 -8.96 32.99 25.32
CA HIS A 25 -8.03 32.44 24.33
C HIS A 25 -7.17 31.39 25.03
N VAL A 26 -7.40 30.11 24.73
CA VAL A 26 -6.62 28.99 25.30
C VAL A 26 -5.53 28.60 24.31
N HIS A 27 -4.30 28.47 24.81
CA HIS A 27 -3.12 28.13 24.03
C HIS A 27 -2.53 26.82 24.53
N SER A 28 -2.42 25.83 23.63
CA SER A 28 -1.75 24.57 23.87
C SER A 28 -0.30 24.61 23.37
N PRO A 29 0.65 23.96 24.07
CA PRO A 29 1.96 23.63 23.53
C PRO A 29 1.89 22.79 22.25
N ALA A 30 2.90 22.89 21.38
CA ALA A 30 2.99 22.07 20.16
C ALA A 30 3.28 20.59 20.45
N ASP A 31 3.88 20.28 21.60
CA ASP A 31 4.17 18.93 22.09
C ASP A 31 3.06 18.38 23.01
N THR A 32 1.84 18.91 22.89
CA THR A 32 0.71 18.42 23.68
C THR A 32 0.23 17.08 23.15
N PRO A 33 -0.03 16.07 24.01
CA PRO A 33 -0.62 14.82 23.57
C PRO A 33 -1.93 14.99 22.79
N VAL A 34 -2.08 14.27 21.68
CA VAL A 34 -3.35 14.23 20.95
C VAL A 34 -4.39 13.40 21.70
N GLY A 35 -5.65 13.83 21.67
CA GLY A 35 -6.71 13.15 22.43
C GLY A 35 -7.99 13.95 22.62
N LEU A 36 -8.95 13.31 23.30
CA LEU A 36 -10.16 13.97 23.78
C LEU A 36 -9.89 14.66 25.12
N TYR A 37 -9.93 15.98 25.12
CA TYR A 37 -9.78 16.81 26.30
C TYR A 37 -11.12 17.23 26.87
N ARG A 38 -11.14 17.50 28.18
CA ARG A 38 -12.29 18.08 28.88
C ARG A 38 -11.87 19.39 29.55
N LEU A 39 -12.37 20.50 29.02
CA LEU A 39 -12.16 21.84 29.55
C LEU A 39 -13.19 22.17 30.63
N THR A 40 -12.76 22.79 31.72
CA THR A 40 -13.65 23.34 32.76
C THR A 40 -13.05 24.64 33.27
N ALA A 41 -13.78 25.74 33.19
CA ALA A 41 -13.42 26.99 33.83
C ALA A 41 -13.98 27.05 35.26
N LEU A 42 -13.12 27.46 36.20
CA LEU A 42 -13.42 27.65 37.62
C LEU A 42 -13.28 29.13 37.97
N LEU A 43 -14.34 29.74 38.50
CA LEU A 43 -14.27 31.07 39.08
C LEU A 43 -13.85 30.91 40.55
N LEU A 44 -12.71 31.50 40.91
CA LEU A 44 -12.18 31.45 42.27
C LEU A 44 -12.41 32.79 42.98
N SER A 45 -12.75 32.74 44.25
CA SER A 45 -12.71 33.90 45.14
C SER A 45 -11.28 34.37 45.38
N ALA A 46 -11.11 35.59 45.90
CA ALA A 46 -9.80 36.09 46.32
C ALA A 46 -9.09 35.21 47.37
N LYS A 47 -9.83 34.32 48.07
CA LYS A 47 -9.30 33.35 49.03
C LYS A 47 -9.01 31.97 48.41
N GLY A 48 -9.21 31.80 47.10
CA GLY A 48 -8.98 30.54 46.37
C GLY A 48 -10.15 29.54 46.40
N HIS A 49 -11.27 29.85 47.06
CA HIS A 49 -12.45 28.98 47.03
C HIS A 49 -13.17 29.08 45.68
N ILE A 50 -13.63 27.94 45.14
CA ILE A 50 -14.47 27.89 43.93
C ILE A 50 -15.81 28.56 44.25
N ILE A 51 -16.10 29.65 43.55
CA ILE A 51 -17.39 30.36 43.56
C ILE A 51 -18.33 29.71 42.54
N GLU A 52 -17.81 29.46 41.35
CA GLU A 52 -18.59 28.93 40.23
C GLU A 52 -17.73 27.96 39.40
N LYS A 53 -18.40 26.98 38.81
CA LYS A 53 -17.81 26.00 37.91
C LYS A 53 -18.67 25.89 36.68
N THR A 54 -18.08 26.13 35.52
CA THR A 54 -18.75 25.94 34.23
C THR A 54 -19.06 24.46 33.97
N THR A 55 -20.08 24.21 33.15
CA THR A 55 -20.27 22.88 32.55
C THR A 55 -19.04 22.54 31.72
N SER A 56 -18.52 21.32 31.89
CA SER A 56 -17.35 20.92 31.13
C SER A 56 -17.67 20.77 29.65
N TYR A 57 -16.76 21.24 28.81
CA TYR A 57 -16.83 21.08 27.37
C TYR A 57 -15.74 20.12 26.91
N SER A 58 -16.05 19.25 25.94
CA SER A 58 -15.09 18.31 25.38
C SER A 58 -14.65 18.74 24.00
N PHE A 59 -13.36 18.61 23.71
CA PHE A 59 -12.78 18.91 22.40
C PHE A 59 -11.67 17.93 22.06
N TYR A 60 -11.49 17.65 20.78
CA TYR A 60 -10.33 16.90 20.30
C TYR A 60 -9.16 17.84 20.05
N LEU A 61 -7.97 17.42 20.50
CA LEU A 61 -6.71 18.01 20.09
C LEU A 61 -6.01 17.03 19.15
N LEU A 62 -5.62 17.51 17.98
CA LEU A 62 -4.94 16.77 16.91
C LEU A 62 -3.53 17.35 16.73
N TYR A 63 -2.68 16.65 15.98
CA TYR A 63 -1.41 17.20 15.52
C TYR A 63 -1.67 18.42 14.61
N ASN A 64 -0.74 19.38 14.62
CA ASN A 64 -0.89 20.62 13.88
C ASN A 64 0.25 20.82 12.87
N PRO A 65 0.11 20.31 11.64
CA PRO A 65 1.18 20.40 10.65
C PRO A 65 1.32 21.78 10.03
N TRP A 66 0.49 22.77 10.43
CA TRP A 66 0.67 24.20 10.12
C TRP A 66 1.52 24.94 11.18
N CYS A 67 1.76 24.34 12.34
CA CYS A 67 2.52 24.95 13.42
C CYS A 67 4.01 24.63 13.25
N ALA A 68 4.86 25.64 13.09
CA ALA A 68 6.31 25.46 12.87
C ALA A 68 7.06 24.81 14.05
N GLU A 69 6.46 24.81 15.24
CA GLU A 69 7.01 24.17 16.44
C GLU A 69 6.53 22.71 16.60
N ASP A 70 5.58 22.25 15.78
CA ASP A 70 5.06 20.88 15.85
C ASP A 70 5.96 19.92 15.07
N SER A 71 6.19 18.73 15.61
CA SER A 71 7.01 17.68 15.00
C SER A 71 6.48 17.22 13.63
N VAL A 72 5.21 17.46 13.30
CA VAL A 72 4.64 17.13 11.98
C VAL A 72 4.56 18.33 11.03
N TYR A 73 5.23 19.44 11.35
CA TYR A 73 5.18 20.65 10.54
C TYR A 73 5.57 20.42 9.08
N MET A 74 4.69 20.81 8.17
CA MET A 74 4.94 20.82 6.73
C MET A 74 4.78 22.25 6.22
N PRO A 75 5.87 22.92 5.78
CA PRO A 75 5.83 24.34 5.43
C PRO A 75 4.99 24.65 4.18
N ASP A 76 4.76 23.65 3.34
CA ASP A 76 4.03 23.81 2.09
C ASP A 76 2.53 23.53 2.28
N LYS A 77 1.72 24.56 2.07
CA LYS A 77 0.25 24.51 2.22
C LYS A 77 -0.42 23.69 1.13
N GLU A 78 0.15 23.60 -0.07
CA GLU A 78 -0.39 22.78 -1.16
C GLU A 78 -0.21 21.29 -0.83
N LEU A 79 0.95 20.92 -0.26
CA LEU A 79 1.18 19.57 0.23
C LEU A 79 0.22 19.21 1.37
N LEU A 80 -0.08 20.14 2.28
CA LEU A 80 -1.08 19.92 3.34
C LEU A 80 -2.49 19.72 2.80
N GLN A 81 -2.84 20.38 1.68
CA GLN A 81 -4.12 20.15 1.03
C GLN A 81 -4.24 18.69 0.55
N GLU A 82 -3.18 18.11 0.01
CA GLU A 82 -3.17 16.73 -0.47
C GLU A 82 -3.01 15.70 0.67
N TYR A 83 -2.08 15.93 1.59
CA TYR A 83 -1.64 14.93 2.56
C TYR A 83 -2.36 14.99 3.91
N ILE A 84 -3.23 15.99 4.14
CA ILE A 84 -4.12 16.07 5.30
C ILE A 84 -5.58 16.23 4.86
N LEU A 85 -5.85 17.24 4.03
CA LEU A 85 -7.23 17.69 3.78
C LEU A 85 -7.95 16.91 2.68
N ASN A 86 -7.22 16.26 1.77
CA ASN A 86 -7.84 15.49 0.69
C ASN A 86 -8.36 14.14 1.24
N GLU A 87 -9.66 13.90 1.08
CA GLU A 87 -10.34 12.67 1.52
C GLU A 87 -10.38 11.59 0.43
N ASN A 88 -10.01 11.93 -0.80
CA ASN A 88 -10.01 11.04 -1.95
C ASN A 88 -8.57 10.79 -2.41
N GLY A 89 -8.22 9.53 -2.58
CA GLY A 89 -6.89 9.11 -2.97
C GLY A 89 -6.90 8.16 -4.16
N VAL A 90 -5.70 7.92 -4.69
CA VAL A 90 -5.45 6.91 -5.71
C VAL A 90 -4.38 5.97 -5.19
N LEU A 91 -4.74 4.69 -5.07
CA LEU A 91 -3.81 3.60 -4.84
C LEU A 91 -3.36 3.06 -6.19
N TYR A 92 -2.11 2.64 -6.30
CA TYR A 92 -1.59 2.05 -7.53
C TYR A 92 -1.45 0.54 -7.37
N GLN A 93 -1.79 -0.20 -8.43
CA GLN A 93 -1.74 -1.67 -8.49
C GLN A 93 -1.35 -2.13 -9.89
N GLY A 94 -1.41 -3.43 -10.17
CA GLY A 94 -1.02 -4.00 -11.45
C GLY A 94 0.46 -4.36 -11.45
N SER A 95 1.12 -4.33 -12.61
CA SER A 95 2.56 -4.60 -12.74
C SER A 95 3.33 -3.31 -13.00
N TRP A 96 4.65 -3.34 -12.80
CA TRP A 96 5.52 -2.17 -12.99
C TRP A 96 5.40 -1.56 -14.40
N ASP A 97 5.12 -2.36 -15.42
CA ASP A 97 4.97 -1.97 -16.83
C ASP A 97 3.52 -1.72 -17.26
N GLN A 98 2.55 -2.11 -16.44
CA GLN A 98 1.12 -1.88 -16.66
C GLN A 98 0.43 -1.46 -15.37
N ILE A 99 0.78 -0.26 -14.91
CA ILE A 99 0.25 0.33 -13.68
C ILE A 99 -1.22 0.71 -13.85
N THR A 100 -2.01 0.34 -12.85
CA THR A 100 -3.44 0.66 -12.75
C THR A 100 -3.70 1.51 -11.52
N ALA A 101 -4.71 2.37 -11.62
CA ALA A 101 -5.16 3.24 -10.53
C ALA A 101 -6.44 2.67 -9.92
N LEU A 102 -6.48 2.63 -8.60
CA LEU A 102 -7.64 2.29 -7.79
C LEU A 102 -8.01 3.52 -6.94
N PRO A 103 -9.10 4.23 -7.28
CA PRO A 103 -9.65 5.28 -6.43
C PRO A 103 -9.98 4.73 -5.04
N TRP A 104 -9.74 5.53 -4.00
CA TRP A 104 -10.00 5.15 -2.62
C TRP A 104 -10.56 6.32 -1.81
N ASN A 105 -11.69 6.07 -1.14
CA ASN A 105 -12.28 7.00 -0.20
C ASN A 105 -11.62 6.85 1.18
N PHE A 106 -10.69 7.74 1.53
CA PHE A 106 -10.15 7.78 2.90
C PHE A 106 -11.23 8.25 3.88
N GLY A 107 -11.91 9.35 3.56
CA GLY A 107 -13.06 9.86 4.32
C GLY A 107 -12.75 10.17 5.79
N GLN A 108 -11.55 10.70 6.09
CA GLN A 108 -11.11 11.00 7.45
C GLN A 108 -11.99 12.03 8.18
N PHE A 109 -12.79 12.83 7.48
CA PHE A 109 -13.73 13.79 8.08
C PHE A 109 -15.19 13.30 8.07
N GLU A 110 -15.43 12.05 7.66
CA GLU A 110 -16.75 11.45 7.77
C GLU A 110 -17.14 11.24 9.24
N LYS A 111 -18.45 11.30 9.50
CA LYS A 111 -18.98 11.32 10.86
C LYS A 111 -18.52 10.08 11.64
N GLY A 112 -17.97 10.32 12.83
CA GLY A 112 -17.51 9.30 13.78
C GLY A 112 -16.09 8.80 13.54
N VAL A 113 -15.43 9.15 12.43
CA VAL A 113 -14.10 8.59 12.10
C VAL A 113 -13.05 9.04 13.10
N VAL A 114 -13.07 10.30 13.55
CA VAL A 114 -12.15 10.80 14.59
C VAL A 114 -12.32 10.06 15.91
N ASP A 115 -13.56 9.79 16.33
CA ASP A 115 -13.86 9.03 17.54
C ASP A 115 -13.26 7.62 17.45
N ILE A 116 -13.44 6.96 16.30
CA ILE A 116 -12.91 5.60 16.03
C ILE A 116 -11.38 5.60 16.00
N CYS A 117 -10.73 6.63 15.45
CA CYS A 117 -9.27 6.74 15.43
C CYS A 117 -8.69 6.77 16.86
N PHE A 118 -9.33 7.52 17.77
CA PHE A 118 -8.92 7.52 19.17
C PHE A 118 -9.32 6.23 19.92
N GLU A 119 -10.48 5.65 19.61
CA GLU A 119 -10.88 4.33 20.14
C GLU A 119 -9.86 3.25 19.78
N MET A 120 -9.30 3.28 18.57
CA MET A 120 -8.23 2.38 18.14
C MET A 120 -6.98 2.54 19.01
N LEU A 121 -6.52 3.78 19.26
CA LEU A 121 -5.37 4.02 20.15
C LEU A 121 -5.64 3.51 21.57
N ASP A 122 -6.87 3.70 22.08
CA ASP A 122 -7.30 3.25 23.40
C ASP A 122 -7.38 1.71 23.52
N ASN A 123 -7.55 1.00 22.40
CA ASN A 123 -7.53 -0.46 22.34
C ASN A 123 -6.14 -1.05 22.07
N SER A 124 -5.09 -0.22 21.93
CA SER A 124 -3.73 -0.69 21.77
C SER A 124 -3.22 -1.43 23.01
N PRO A 125 -2.30 -2.41 22.87
CA PRO A 125 -1.73 -3.10 24.03
C PRO A 125 -1.09 -2.17 25.05
N ALA A 126 -0.47 -1.09 24.58
CA ALA A 126 0.15 -0.09 25.44
C ALA A 126 -0.89 0.66 26.28
N ALA A 127 -2.00 1.09 25.68
CA ALA A 127 -3.12 1.73 26.37
C ALA A 127 -3.80 0.79 27.37
N LEU A 128 -4.02 -0.48 26.99
CA LEU A 128 -4.60 -1.50 27.86
C LEU A 128 -3.70 -1.85 29.05
N LYS A 129 -2.37 -1.80 28.85
CA LYS A 129 -1.38 -2.05 29.91
C LYS A 129 -1.24 -0.86 30.86
N SER A 130 -1.16 0.36 30.34
CA SER A 130 -1.03 1.59 31.13
C SER A 130 -1.54 2.79 30.34
N SER A 131 -2.83 3.10 30.50
CA SER A 131 -3.48 4.21 29.80
C SER A 131 -2.80 5.56 30.07
N GLN A 132 -2.38 5.82 31.31
CA GLN A 132 -1.73 7.09 31.66
C GLN A 132 -0.38 7.28 30.94
N THR A 133 0.41 6.20 30.82
CA THR A 133 1.71 6.23 30.14
C THR A 133 1.54 6.31 28.62
N ASP A 134 0.55 5.61 28.08
CA ASP A 134 0.21 5.69 26.67
C ASP A 134 -0.22 7.11 26.28
N ILE A 135 -1.14 7.71 27.04
CA ILE A 135 -1.63 9.07 26.80
C ILE A 135 -0.49 10.08 26.76
N THR A 136 0.48 10.05 27.67
CA THR A 136 1.61 10.99 27.62
C THR A 136 2.51 10.79 26.40
N LYS A 137 2.63 9.56 25.90
CA LYS A 137 3.41 9.26 24.69
C LYS A 137 2.70 9.66 23.40
N ARG A 138 1.38 9.89 23.42
CA ARG A 138 0.62 10.39 22.25
C ARG A 138 0.98 11.83 21.85
N ALA A 139 1.91 12.49 22.54
CA ALA A 139 2.54 13.72 22.03
C ALA A 139 3.52 13.44 20.88
N ASP A 140 4.09 12.24 20.82
CA ASP A 140 5.15 11.89 19.86
C ASP A 140 4.56 11.22 18.60
N PRO A 141 4.66 11.84 17.41
CA PRO A 141 4.13 11.25 16.18
C PRO A 141 4.85 9.95 15.80
N VAL A 142 6.11 9.75 16.22
CA VAL A 142 6.84 8.49 16.01
C VAL A 142 6.16 7.35 16.76
N TYR A 143 5.83 7.58 18.03
CA TYR A 143 5.10 6.63 18.87
C TYR A 143 3.72 6.32 18.28
N VAL A 144 2.92 7.36 18.00
CA VAL A 144 1.55 7.20 17.48
C VAL A 144 1.56 6.46 16.14
N SER A 145 2.48 6.80 15.23
CA SER A 145 2.59 6.12 13.94
C SER A 145 2.93 4.65 14.07
N ARG A 146 3.84 4.28 14.98
CA ARG A 146 4.18 2.87 15.25
C ARG A 146 3.04 2.11 15.92
N THR A 147 2.27 2.76 16.79
CA THR A 147 1.03 2.17 17.35
C THR A 147 -0.01 1.92 16.27
N ILE A 148 -0.18 2.85 15.32
CA ILE A 148 -1.12 2.69 14.21
C ILE A 148 -0.72 1.53 13.30
N THR A 149 0.56 1.39 12.91
CA THR A 149 0.98 0.26 12.07
C THR A 149 0.73 -1.09 12.72
N ALA A 150 0.97 -1.20 14.03
CA ALA A 150 0.66 -2.40 14.81
C ALA A 150 -0.85 -2.67 14.90
N MET A 151 -1.66 -1.64 15.11
CA MET A 151 -3.11 -1.81 15.34
C MET A 151 -3.94 -1.91 14.07
N VAL A 152 -3.42 -1.51 12.90
CA VAL A 152 -4.17 -1.65 11.65
C VAL A 152 -4.32 -3.12 11.24
N ASN A 153 -3.31 -3.97 11.50
CA ASN A 153 -3.44 -5.41 11.36
C ASN A 153 -3.89 -6.08 12.67
N ALA A 154 -4.63 -7.19 12.57
CA ALA A 154 -5.22 -7.87 13.72
C ALA A 154 -4.52 -9.18 14.11
N ASN A 155 -3.21 -9.30 13.85
CA ASN A 155 -2.49 -10.55 14.07
C ASN A 155 -2.13 -10.80 15.54
N ASP A 156 -1.80 -9.74 16.29
CA ASP A 156 -1.36 -9.85 17.68
C ASP A 156 -2.45 -9.45 18.68
N ASP A 157 -3.28 -8.47 18.32
CA ASP A 157 -4.09 -7.69 19.26
C ASP A 157 -5.54 -7.48 18.80
N ARG A 158 -6.21 -6.45 19.34
CA ARG A 158 -7.54 -5.97 18.92
C ARG A 158 -7.49 -5.12 17.65
N GLY A 159 -6.59 -5.46 16.72
CA GLY A 159 -6.35 -4.67 15.53
C GLY A 159 -7.55 -4.62 14.56
N VAL A 160 -7.48 -3.69 13.61
CA VAL A 160 -8.61 -3.29 12.78
C VAL A 160 -8.95 -4.37 11.74
N VAL A 161 -7.97 -4.80 10.95
CA VAL A 161 -8.19 -5.63 9.76
C VAL A 161 -7.47 -6.97 9.87
N SER A 162 -8.17 -8.06 9.53
CA SER A 162 -7.58 -9.40 9.43
C SER A 162 -7.05 -9.62 8.02
N GLY A 163 -5.78 -9.97 7.88
CA GLY A 163 -5.16 -10.29 6.59
C GLY A 163 -5.55 -11.67 6.06
N ARG A 164 -5.73 -11.80 4.74
CA ARG A 164 -5.94 -13.12 4.09
C ARG A 164 -5.57 -13.10 2.60
N TRP A 165 -4.77 -14.07 2.17
CA TRP A 165 -4.20 -14.16 0.81
C TRP A 165 -4.46 -15.48 0.09
N ASP A 166 -5.19 -16.41 0.70
CA ASP A 166 -5.47 -17.75 0.13
C ASP A 166 -6.57 -17.75 -0.96
N GLY A 167 -7.21 -16.59 -1.22
CA GLY A 167 -8.32 -16.46 -2.16
C GLY A 167 -9.69 -16.91 -1.61
N GLU A 168 -9.75 -17.36 -0.35
CA GLU A 168 -10.97 -17.88 0.26
C GLU A 168 -11.57 -16.85 1.22
N TYR A 169 -12.66 -16.19 0.83
CA TYR A 169 -13.23 -15.07 1.59
C TYR A 169 -14.68 -15.27 2.01
N SER A 170 -15.17 -16.52 2.04
CA SER A 170 -16.60 -16.83 2.21
C SER A 170 -17.22 -16.34 3.53
N ASP A 171 -16.41 -16.13 4.57
CA ASP A 171 -16.81 -15.65 5.90
C ASP A 171 -16.47 -14.17 6.14
N GLY A 172 -16.12 -13.42 5.09
CA GLY A 172 -15.78 -11.99 5.16
C GLY A 172 -16.02 -11.25 3.85
N VAL A 173 -15.45 -10.05 3.76
CA VAL A 173 -15.41 -9.26 2.53
C VAL A 173 -14.10 -9.55 1.80
N PRO A 174 -14.15 -9.90 0.50
CA PRO A 174 -12.93 -10.00 -0.31
C PRO A 174 -12.15 -8.68 -0.31
N PRO A 175 -10.82 -8.69 -0.13
CA PRO A 175 -10.00 -7.48 -0.08
C PRO A 175 -10.16 -6.54 -1.29
N THR A 176 -10.43 -7.10 -2.48
CA THR A 176 -10.64 -6.37 -3.73
C THR A 176 -11.98 -5.64 -3.84
N ARG A 177 -12.90 -5.85 -2.89
CA ARG A 177 -14.24 -5.23 -2.89
C ARG A 177 -14.29 -3.89 -2.17
N TRP A 178 -13.34 -3.62 -1.29
CA TRP A 178 -13.30 -2.36 -0.55
C TRP A 178 -12.99 -1.20 -1.50
N THR A 179 -13.74 -0.11 -1.35
CA THR A 179 -13.58 1.15 -2.09
C THR A 179 -13.16 2.31 -1.18
N GLY A 180 -13.04 2.06 0.13
CA GLY A 180 -12.83 3.10 1.12
C GLY A 180 -12.57 2.54 2.53
N SER A 181 -12.01 3.39 3.38
CA SER A 181 -11.62 3.03 4.75
C SER A 181 -12.78 3.17 5.75
N VAL A 182 -13.73 4.06 5.48
CA VAL A 182 -14.83 4.41 6.40
C VAL A 182 -15.67 3.19 6.77
N PRO A 183 -16.12 2.32 5.83
CA PRO A 183 -16.89 1.13 6.19
C PRO A 183 -16.10 0.15 7.06
N ILE A 184 -14.78 0.03 6.85
CA ILE A 184 -13.90 -0.84 7.63
C ILE A 184 -13.82 -0.35 9.08
N LEU A 185 -13.50 0.94 9.27
CA LEU A 185 -13.36 1.54 10.59
C LEU A 185 -14.67 1.46 11.40
N ARG A 186 -15.81 1.76 10.76
CA ARG A 186 -17.14 1.65 11.40
C ARG A 186 -17.45 0.23 11.83
N ARG A 187 -17.25 -0.76 10.94
CA ARG A 187 -17.49 -2.19 11.26
C ARG A 187 -16.62 -2.68 12.41
N TRP A 188 -15.37 -2.21 12.51
CA TRP A 188 -14.49 -2.55 13.63
C TRP A 188 -15.02 -2.00 14.96
N SER A 189 -15.37 -0.71 15.00
CA SER A 189 -15.90 -0.03 16.19
C SER A 189 -17.27 -0.59 16.63
N GLU A 190 -18.23 -0.69 15.70
CA GLU A 190 -19.56 -1.25 15.94
C GLU A 190 -19.51 -2.74 16.36
N GLY A 191 -18.49 -3.46 15.91
CA GLY A 191 -18.20 -4.83 16.32
C GLY A 191 -17.64 -4.96 17.74
N GLY A 192 -17.36 -3.85 18.42
CA GLY A 192 -16.71 -3.80 19.73
C GLY A 192 -15.22 -4.12 19.66
N ALA A 193 -14.50 -3.42 18.77
CA ALA A 193 -13.08 -3.64 18.46
C ALA A 193 -12.78 -5.06 17.95
N LYS A 194 -13.70 -5.63 17.17
CA LYS A 194 -13.50 -6.93 16.52
C LYS A 194 -12.90 -6.72 15.13
N ARG A 195 -11.86 -7.51 14.84
CA ARG A 195 -11.19 -7.51 13.52
C ARG A 195 -12.18 -7.67 12.36
N VAL A 196 -12.01 -6.82 11.35
CA VAL A 196 -12.77 -6.83 10.10
C VAL A 196 -12.10 -7.77 9.11
N ARG A 197 -12.89 -8.66 8.51
CA ARG A 197 -12.44 -9.64 7.52
C ARG A 197 -12.84 -9.16 6.12
N TYR A 198 -11.95 -9.08 5.13
CA TYR A 198 -10.50 -9.25 5.13
C TYR A 198 -9.79 -8.07 4.46
N GLY A 199 -8.48 -7.96 4.66
CA GLY A 199 -7.63 -6.98 3.97
C GLY A 199 -6.37 -7.60 3.37
N GLN A 200 -5.75 -6.82 2.49
CA GLN A 200 -4.44 -7.05 1.87
C GLN A 200 -3.64 -5.73 1.93
N CYS A 201 -2.38 -5.71 1.48
CA CYS A 201 -1.45 -4.58 1.75
C CYS A 201 -2.02 -3.20 1.41
N TRP A 202 -2.69 -3.02 0.26
CA TRP A 202 -3.29 -1.74 -0.11
C TRP A 202 -4.44 -1.32 0.82
N VAL A 203 -5.21 -2.28 1.34
CA VAL A 203 -6.29 -2.03 2.31
C VAL A 203 -5.67 -1.56 3.64
N PHE A 204 -4.63 -2.25 4.12
CA PHE A 204 -3.93 -1.84 5.34
C PHE A 204 -3.31 -0.45 5.18
N SER A 205 -2.60 -0.21 4.08
CA SER A 205 -2.02 1.11 3.76
C SER A 205 -3.08 2.21 3.74
N ALA A 206 -4.22 1.98 3.09
CA ALA A 206 -5.26 3.00 2.98
C ALA A 206 -5.99 3.29 4.29
N VAL A 207 -6.23 2.27 5.11
CA VAL A 207 -6.78 2.43 6.48
C VAL A 207 -5.78 3.18 7.37
N ALA A 208 -4.49 2.83 7.32
CA ALA A 208 -3.45 3.55 8.06
C ALA A 208 -3.38 5.03 7.64
N CYS A 209 -3.39 5.31 6.34
CA CYS A 209 -3.41 6.67 5.79
C CYS A 209 -4.61 7.47 6.33
N THR A 210 -5.80 6.86 6.35
CA THR A 210 -7.02 7.50 6.87
C THR A 210 -6.86 7.91 8.32
N ILE A 211 -6.36 7.01 9.17
CA ILE A 211 -6.18 7.26 10.61
C ILE A 211 -5.11 8.35 10.82
N LEU A 212 -3.98 8.25 10.15
CA LEU A 212 -2.87 9.21 10.29
C LEU A 212 -3.29 10.62 9.85
N ARG A 213 -3.96 10.75 8.70
CA ARG A 213 -4.54 12.03 8.23
C ARG A 213 -5.57 12.57 9.20
N CYS A 214 -6.46 11.71 9.73
CA CYS A 214 -7.46 12.10 10.73
C CYS A 214 -6.82 12.67 12.00
N LEU A 215 -5.68 12.13 12.42
CA LEU A 215 -4.96 12.59 13.62
C LEU A 215 -4.09 13.84 13.36
N GLY A 216 -3.97 14.29 12.11
CA GLY A 216 -3.21 15.47 11.73
C GLY A 216 -1.76 15.20 11.29
N ILE A 217 -1.38 13.94 11.06
CA ILE A 217 -0.06 13.57 10.55
C ILE A 217 -0.11 13.54 9.01
N PRO A 218 0.69 14.34 8.28
CA PRO A 218 0.63 14.33 6.82
C PRO A 218 1.10 12.99 6.27
N THR A 219 0.25 12.32 5.50
CA THR A 219 0.48 10.93 5.07
C THR A 219 0.06 10.69 3.63
N ARG A 220 0.80 9.84 2.92
CA ARG A 220 0.47 9.35 1.56
C ARG A 220 0.68 7.85 1.42
N CYS A 221 -0.17 7.19 0.63
CA CYS A 221 0.02 5.80 0.27
C CYS A 221 1.10 5.68 -0.81
N VAL A 222 1.95 4.66 -0.70
CA VAL A 222 3.03 4.36 -1.64
C VAL A 222 2.89 2.92 -2.12
N THR A 223 3.18 2.70 -3.39
CA THR A 223 3.21 1.37 -4.02
C THR A 223 4.59 1.09 -4.57
N ASN A 224 5.19 -0.01 -4.17
CA ASN A 224 6.44 -0.53 -4.71
C ASN A 224 6.16 -1.72 -5.64
N TYR A 225 6.69 -1.71 -6.86
CA TYR A 225 6.53 -2.84 -7.77
C TYR A 225 7.73 -3.76 -7.73
N SER A 226 7.47 -5.06 -7.90
CA SER A 226 8.44 -6.12 -7.67
C SER A 226 9.04 -6.04 -6.26
N SER A 227 8.19 -5.91 -5.24
CA SER A 227 8.65 -5.77 -3.85
C SER A 227 9.26 -7.06 -3.35
N ALA A 228 10.46 -6.99 -2.78
CA ALA A 228 11.10 -8.15 -2.15
C ALA A 228 10.56 -8.34 -0.73
N HIS A 229 9.42 -9.00 -0.65
CA HIS A 229 8.68 -9.24 0.57
C HIS A 229 9.21 -10.49 1.33
N ASP A 230 9.10 -10.48 2.66
CA ASP A 230 9.51 -11.58 3.56
C ASP A 230 10.97 -12.03 3.37
N THR A 231 11.91 -11.10 3.23
CA THR A 231 13.33 -11.47 3.11
C THR A 231 14.05 -11.59 4.46
N ASP A 232 13.38 -11.40 5.60
CA ASP A 232 14.03 -11.28 6.92
C ASP A 232 15.16 -10.21 6.92
N GLY A 233 15.04 -9.15 6.10
CA GLY A 233 16.09 -8.15 5.89
C GLY A 233 17.26 -8.62 5.02
N ASN A 234 17.15 -9.79 4.40
CA ASN A 234 18.13 -10.30 3.45
C ASN A 234 18.06 -9.50 2.14
N ILE A 235 19.25 -9.17 1.67
CA ILE A 235 19.53 -8.32 0.51
C ILE A 235 19.62 -9.12 -0.80
N SER A 236 19.30 -10.42 -0.74
CA SER A 236 19.20 -11.34 -1.88
C SER A 236 18.06 -12.32 -1.64
N VAL A 237 17.24 -12.55 -2.67
CA VAL A 237 16.16 -13.54 -2.71
C VAL A 237 16.55 -14.64 -3.68
N ASP A 238 16.60 -15.89 -3.19
CA ASP A 238 16.97 -17.05 -3.99
C ASP A 238 15.75 -17.88 -4.36
N TYR A 239 15.45 -17.97 -5.66
CA TYR A 239 14.45 -18.90 -6.21
C TYR A 239 15.11 -20.18 -6.68
N LEU A 240 14.60 -21.32 -6.23
CA LEU A 240 15.13 -22.65 -6.56
C LEU A 240 14.12 -23.40 -7.42
N PHE A 241 14.49 -23.69 -8.66
CA PHE A 241 13.71 -24.50 -9.59
C PHE A 241 14.43 -25.80 -9.93
N ASN A 242 13.70 -26.84 -10.33
CA ASN A 242 14.29 -27.98 -11.02
C ASN A 242 14.40 -27.71 -12.54
N GLU A 243 14.94 -28.67 -13.28
CA GLU A 243 15.10 -28.58 -14.75
C GLU A 243 13.76 -28.49 -15.51
N GLN A 244 12.64 -28.80 -14.84
CA GLN A 244 11.28 -28.74 -15.38
C GLN A 244 10.55 -27.45 -14.95
N LEU A 245 11.27 -26.46 -14.39
CA LEU A 245 10.72 -25.20 -13.86
C LEU A 245 9.70 -25.39 -12.72
N GLN A 246 9.74 -26.50 -12.01
CA GLN A 246 8.97 -26.67 -10.78
C GLN A 246 9.76 -26.09 -9.62
N SER A 247 9.08 -25.33 -8.76
CA SER A 247 9.71 -24.79 -7.55
C SER A 247 10.08 -25.94 -6.61
N ILE A 248 11.31 -25.92 -6.10
CA ILE A 248 11.78 -26.86 -5.06
C ILE A 248 11.55 -26.26 -3.67
N SER A 249 11.20 -24.97 -3.61
CA SER A 249 11.11 -24.18 -2.40
C SER A 249 9.66 -23.97 -1.92
N GLU A 250 8.79 -24.99 -2.03
CA GLU A 250 7.38 -24.92 -1.59
C GLU A 250 7.20 -24.55 -0.09
N GLN A 251 8.28 -24.44 0.67
CA GLN A 251 8.31 -24.10 2.09
C GLN A 251 8.94 -22.73 2.43
N ARG A 252 9.42 -21.94 1.46
CA ARG A 252 10.01 -20.61 1.74
C ARG A 252 8.96 -19.49 1.56
N LYS A 253 8.99 -18.51 2.46
CA LYS A 253 8.09 -17.34 2.47
C LYS A 253 8.57 -16.22 1.55
N ASP A 254 9.86 -16.16 1.27
CA ASP A 254 10.49 -15.10 0.50
C ASP A 254 9.96 -15.12 -0.95
N MET A 255 9.14 -14.13 -1.29
CA MET A 255 8.57 -13.99 -2.62
C MET A 255 8.68 -12.53 -3.07
N ILE A 256 9.09 -12.33 -4.32
CA ILE A 256 8.92 -11.04 -4.99
C ILE A 256 7.44 -10.87 -5.29
N TRP A 257 6.79 -9.94 -4.60
CA TRP A 257 5.40 -9.57 -4.85
C TRP A 257 5.33 -8.70 -6.10
N ASN A 258 4.28 -8.86 -6.90
CA ASN A 258 4.09 -8.06 -8.11
C ASN A 258 4.01 -6.56 -7.78
N PHE A 259 3.32 -6.24 -6.68
CA PHE A 259 3.41 -4.95 -6.02
C PHE A 259 3.17 -5.12 -4.52
N HIS A 260 3.60 -4.13 -3.74
CA HIS A 260 3.32 -4.01 -2.32
C HIS A 260 3.03 -2.56 -1.95
N CYS A 261 2.20 -2.33 -0.94
CA CYS A 261 1.74 -1.01 -0.55
C CYS A 261 1.99 -0.75 0.94
N TRP A 262 2.55 0.42 1.24
CA TRP A 262 2.72 0.96 2.60
C TRP A 262 2.31 2.44 2.63
N VAL A 263 2.54 3.15 3.73
CA VAL A 263 2.36 4.61 3.80
C VAL A 263 3.67 5.32 4.14
N GLU A 264 3.80 6.56 3.68
CA GLU A 264 4.81 7.50 4.17
C GLU A 264 4.13 8.58 5.01
N SER A 265 4.68 8.87 6.20
CA SER A 265 4.24 9.97 7.05
C SER A 265 5.35 11.00 7.25
N TRP A 266 4.99 12.28 7.21
CA TRP A 266 5.92 13.39 7.41
C TRP A 266 6.05 13.76 8.89
N MET A 267 7.26 13.67 9.43
CA MET A 267 7.56 14.09 10.81
C MET A 267 9.05 14.34 11.01
N SER A 268 9.40 15.09 12.06
CA SER A 268 10.77 15.17 12.58
C SER A 268 11.14 13.89 13.33
N ARG A 269 12.45 13.60 13.40
CA ARG A 269 13.03 12.42 14.05
C ARG A 269 14.04 12.84 15.11
N GLU A 270 13.55 13.50 16.15
CA GLU A 270 14.38 13.94 17.29
C GLU A 270 15.02 12.78 18.06
N ASP A 271 14.50 11.56 17.88
CA ASP A 271 15.03 10.32 18.43
C ASP A 271 16.22 9.75 17.63
N LEU A 272 16.61 10.41 16.53
CA LEU A 272 17.69 10.03 15.61
C LEU A 272 18.74 11.15 15.45
N PRO A 273 19.91 10.86 14.86
CA PRO A 273 20.84 11.90 14.43
C PRO A 273 20.19 12.90 13.45
N LYS A 274 20.74 14.12 13.37
CA LYS A 274 20.22 15.14 12.45
C LYS A 274 20.23 14.65 11.00
N GLY A 275 19.16 14.95 10.28
CA GLY A 275 19.03 14.70 8.85
C GLY A 275 18.00 13.65 8.45
N TYR A 276 17.35 12.97 9.39
CA TYR A 276 16.32 11.95 9.13
C TYR A 276 14.87 12.47 9.23
N ASP A 277 14.69 13.78 9.38
CA ASP A 277 13.37 14.41 9.29
C ASP A 277 12.77 14.24 7.88
N GLY A 278 11.44 14.32 7.80
CA GLY A 278 10.69 14.25 6.55
C GLY A 278 9.89 12.95 6.44
N TRP A 279 9.85 12.36 5.23
CA TRP A 279 9.08 11.14 4.97
C TRP A 279 9.63 9.90 5.68
N GLN A 280 8.76 9.23 6.42
CA GLN A 280 9.02 7.99 7.13
C GLN A 280 8.12 6.87 6.60
N VAL A 281 8.71 5.76 6.18
CA VAL A 281 8.00 4.54 5.79
C VAL A 281 7.36 3.89 7.00
N LEU A 282 6.08 3.57 6.87
CA LEU A 282 5.25 2.88 7.84
C LEU A 282 4.51 1.78 7.09
N ASP A 283 4.81 0.52 7.40
CA ASP A 283 4.12 -0.60 6.79
C ASP A 283 3.22 -1.31 7.81
N PRO A 284 1.88 -1.15 7.67
CA PRO A 284 0.92 -1.84 8.52
C PRO A 284 0.68 -3.31 8.13
N THR A 285 1.26 -3.79 7.02
CA THR A 285 1.12 -5.17 6.57
C THR A 285 1.91 -6.08 7.52
N PRO A 286 1.31 -7.18 8.03
CA PRO A 286 1.98 -8.03 9.01
C PRO A 286 2.95 -9.00 8.33
N GLN A 287 4.16 -8.53 8.07
CA GLN A 287 5.22 -9.27 7.35
C GLN A 287 6.27 -9.74 8.36
N GLU A 288 6.94 -8.77 8.98
CA GLU A 288 7.96 -9.00 9.99
C GLU A 288 7.50 -8.57 11.38
N ARG A 289 8.05 -9.25 12.39
CA ARG A 289 7.88 -8.84 13.77
C ARG A 289 9.01 -7.91 14.18
N SER A 290 8.68 -6.66 14.47
CA SER A 290 9.58 -5.70 15.12
C SER A 290 9.31 -5.68 16.62
N ASP A 291 10.34 -5.94 17.43
CA ASP A 291 10.22 -6.11 18.89
C ASP A 291 9.15 -7.14 19.31
N GLY A 292 8.96 -8.18 18.48
CA GLY A 292 7.99 -9.24 18.72
C GLY A 292 6.54 -8.90 18.32
N VAL A 293 6.27 -7.74 17.72
CA VAL A 293 4.94 -7.30 17.26
C VAL A 293 4.95 -7.10 15.75
N PHE A 294 3.88 -7.49 15.05
CA PHE A 294 3.71 -7.22 13.62
C PHE A 294 3.49 -5.73 13.37
N CYS A 295 4.59 -5.00 13.23
CA CYS A 295 4.64 -3.59 12.87
C CYS A 295 5.97 -3.29 12.17
N CYS A 296 5.96 -2.34 11.24
CA CYS A 296 7.17 -1.88 10.57
C CYS A 296 7.17 -0.35 10.48
N GLY A 297 8.32 0.25 10.79
CA GLY A 297 8.54 1.70 10.80
C GLY A 297 8.16 2.39 12.11
N PRO A 298 8.30 3.73 12.19
CA PRO A 298 8.68 4.64 11.10
C PRO A 298 10.17 4.54 10.72
N CYS A 299 10.44 4.24 9.45
CA CYS A 299 11.78 4.17 8.87
C CYS A 299 12.04 5.40 7.99
N PRO A 300 13.11 6.20 8.19
CA PRO A 300 13.36 7.34 7.32
C PRO A 300 13.63 6.90 5.88
N VAL A 301 12.89 7.44 4.90
CA VAL A 301 13.11 7.16 3.46
C VAL A 301 14.55 7.51 3.07
N ARG A 302 15.10 8.57 3.67
CA ARG A 302 16.51 8.95 3.49
C ARG A 302 17.49 7.87 3.95
N ALA A 303 17.21 7.17 5.05
CA ALA A 303 18.07 6.10 5.55
C ALA A 303 18.08 4.93 4.55
N VAL A 304 16.92 4.61 3.97
CA VAL A 304 16.79 3.61 2.89
C VAL A 304 17.64 4.01 1.68
N LYS A 305 17.48 5.23 1.16
CA LYS A 305 18.29 5.77 0.05
C LYS A 305 19.79 5.76 0.31
N ALA A 306 20.19 6.00 1.56
CA ALA A 306 21.59 6.08 1.97
C ALA A 306 22.20 4.74 2.41
N GLY A 307 21.44 3.64 2.40
CA GLY A 307 21.90 2.31 2.86
C GLY A 307 22.21 2.27 4.36
N GLU A 308 21.53 3.07 5.16
CA GLU A 308 21.75 3.21 6.61
C GLU A 308 20.85 2.28 7.40
N VAL A 309 21.04 0.98 7.16
CA VAL A 309 20.20 -0.10 7.72
C VAL A 309 20.28 -0.23 9.24
N ALA A 310 21.21 0.44 9.91
CA ALA A 310 21.28 0.47 11.38
C ALA A 310 20.33 1.49 12.02
N ILE A 311 19.68 2.35 11.23
CA ILE A 311 18.76 3.38 11.73
C ILE A 311 17.42 2.73 12.12
N LYS A 312 16.94 3.05 13.32
CA LYS A 312 15.60 2.63 13.74
C LYS A 312 14.52 3.47 13.03
N TYR A 313 13.37 2.90 12.69
CA TYR A 313 12.96 1.52 12.92
C TYR A 313 13.05 0.73 11.63
N ASP A 314 13.34 -0.58 11.73
CA ASP A 314 13.13 -1.56 10.65
C ASP A 314 13.82 -1.26 9.31
N ALA A 315 14.87 -0.43 9.30
CA ALA A 315 15.57 -0.04 8.09
C ALA A 315 16.18 -1.20 7.27
N PRO A 316 16.68 -2.31 7.86
CA PRO A 316 17.15 -3.44 7.06
C PRO A 316 16.04 -4.02 6.19
N PHE A 317 14.85 -4.18 6.77
CA PHE A 317 13.68 -4.75 6.10
C PHE A 317 13.17 -3.85 4.97
N VAL A 318 12.94 -2.56 5.27
CA VAL A 318 12.49 -1.60 4.25
C VAL A 318 13.55 -1.44 3.14
N PHE A 319 14.84 -1.52 3.48
CA PHE A 319 15.91 -1.47 2.48
C PHE A 319 15.90 -2.68 1.56
N SER A 320 15.72 -3.90 2.09
CA SER A 320 15.66 -5.10 1.27
C SER A 320 14.45 -5.12 0.34
N GLU A 321 13.29 -4.63 0.79
CA GLU A 321 12.06 -4.56 -0.02
C GLU A 321 12.24 -3.83 -1.36
N VAL A 322 13.12 -2.82 -1.40
CA VAL A 322 13.38 -1.99 -2.59
C VAL A 322 14.73 -2.25 -3.27
N ASN A 323 15.65 -2.99 -2.63
CA ASN A 323 17.01 -3.20 -3.14
C ASN A 323 17.48 -4.66 -3.18
N ALA A 324 16.65 -5.66 -2.84
CA ALA A 324 17.11 -7.06 -2.89
C ALA A 324 17.44 -7.50 -4.32
N ASP A 325 18.49 -8.31 -4.47
CA ASP A 325 18.75 -9.01 -5.74
C ASP A 325 17.85 -10.25 -5.85
N LEU A 326 17.33 -10.54 -7.04
CA LEU A 326 16.65 -11.81 -7.31
C LEU A 326 17.61 -12.75 -8.05
N VAL A 327 17.91 -13.89 -7.44
CA VAL A 327 18.75 -14.94 -8.04
C VAL A 327 17.90 -16.19 -8.29
N CYS A 328 17.81 -16.63 -9.54
CA CYS A 328 17.16 -17.89 -9.87
C CYS A 328 18.21 -18.97 -10.11
N TRP A 329 18.03 -20.11 -9.45
CA TRP A 329 18.89 -21.28 -9.54
C TRP A 329 18.12 -22.47 -10.10
N ILE A 330 18.76 -23.22 -10.99
CA ILE A 330 18.35 -24.57 -11.34
C ILE A 330 19.11 -25.54 -10.45
N VAL A 331 18.38 -26.36 -9.72
CA VAL A 331 18.93 -27.45 -8.91
C VAL A 331 18.80 -28.74 -9.72
N HIS A 332 19.94 -29.36 -9.98
CA HIS A 332 20.04 -30.60 -10.74
C HIS A 332 19.81 -31.83 -9.84
N PRO A 333 19.50 -33.02 -10.41
CA PRO A 333 19.29 -34.24 -9.63
C PRO A 333 20.47 -34.66 -8.74
N ASP A 334 21.69 -34.23 -9.07
CA ASP A 334 22.91 -34.46 -8.29
C ASP A 334 23.08 -33.47 -7.11
N GLY A 335 22.13 -32.54 -6.93
CA GLY A 335 22.15 -31.49 -5.90
C GLY A 335 22.97 -30.25 -6.28
N LYS A 336 23.64 -30.25 -7.45
CA LYS A 336 24.39 -29.09 -7.93
C LYS A 336 23.42 -27.96 -8.31
N ARG A 337 23.85 -26.72 -8.08
CA ARG A 337 23.09 -25.52 -8.44
C ARG A 337 23.78 -24.77 -9.59
N THR A 338 23.01 -24.45 -10.62
CA THR A 338 23.43 -23.58 -11.72
C THR A 338 22.60 -22.30 -11.66
N ARG A 339 23.27 -21.15 -11.67
CA ARG A 339 22.58 -19.84 -11.72
C ARG A 339 21.97 -19.67 -13.11
N ALA A 340 20.65 -19.47 -13.18
CA ALA A 340 19.92 -19.24 -14.42
C ALA A 340 19.57 -17.78 -14.68
N SER A 341 19.47 -16.97 -13.62
CA SER A 341 19.36 -15.51 -13.75
C SER A 341 19.88 -14.81 -12.51
N LEU A 342 20.42 -13.61 -12.70
CA LEU A 342 20.71 -12.64 -11.64
C LEU A 342 20.06 -11.33 -12.06
N ASN A 343 19.01 -10.94 -11.34
CA ASN A 343 18.26 -9.73 -11.60
C ASN A 343 18.49 -8.74 -10.47
N SER A 344 19.48 -7.85 -10.65
CA SER A 344 19.83 -6.84 -9.64
C SER A 344 19.01 -5.54 -9.73
N GLY A 345 18.30 -5.32 -10.84
CA GLY A 345 17.50 -4.10 -11.07
C GLY A 345 16.00 -4.35 -11.23
N THR A 346 15.50 -5.52 -10.83
CA THR A 346 14.07 -5.86 -10.97
C THR A 346 13.24 -5.48 -9.76
N VAL A 347 13.84 -5.44 -8.57
CA VAL A 347 13.17 -5.11 -7.30
C VAL A 347 13.11 -3.60 -7.10
N GLY A 348 12.07 -3.09 -6.45
CA GLY A 348 12.02 -1.68 -6.10
C GLY A 348 11.69 -0.77 -7.29
N ARG A 349 10.77 -1.15 -8.17
CA ARG A 349 10.53 -0.44 -9.44
C ARG A 349 9.32 0.47 -9.36
N ASN A 350 9.39 1.59 -10.10
CA ASN A 350 8.30 2.54 -10.27
C ASN A 350 7.56 2.81 -8.96
N ILE A 351 8.32 3.07 -7.88
CA ILE A 351 7.73 3.35 -6.58
C ILE A 351 6.86 4.58 -6.74
N SER A 352 5.57 4.42 -6.48
CA SER A 352 4.54 5.35 -6.96
C SER A 352 3.66 5.84 -5.82
N THR A 353 3.28 7.11 -5.92
CA THR A 353 2.26 7.73 -5.07
C THR A 353 1.36 8.63 -5.93
N LYS A 354 0.24 9.10 -5.36
CA LYS A 354 -0.63 10.06 -6.02
C LYS A 354 0.05 11.43 -6.00
N SER A 355 -0.01 12.15 -7.12
CA SER A 355 0.55 13.50 -7.18
C SER A 355 -0.32 14.54 -6.46
N VAL A 356 0.34 15.58 -5.97
CA VAL A 356 -0.30 16.73 -5.32
C VAL A 356 -1.06 17.64 -6.29
N HIS A 357 -0.78 17.58 -7.61
CA HIS A 357 -1.46 18.43 -8.60
C HIS A 357 -2.50 17.69 -9.46
N GLY A 358 -2.97 16.51 -9.02
CA GLY A 358 -4.11 15.83 -9.64
C GLY A 358 -4.11 14.31 -9.50
N GLU A 359 -4.97 13.66 -10.28
CA GLU A 359 -5.18 12.20 -10.25
C GLU A 359 -4.20 11.42 -11.14
N TYR A 360 -2.93 11.80 -11.08
CA TYR A 360 -1.87 11.15 -11.85
C TYR A 360 -0.75 10.61 -10.96
N ARG A 361 -0.02 9.65 -11.52
CA ARG A 361 1.06 8.94 -10.84
C ARG A 361 2.28 9.81 -10.72
N GLU A 362 2.79 9.94 -9.50
CA GLU A 362 4.11 10.49 -9.22
C GLU A 362 5.08 9.33 -8.96
N ASP A 363 6.20 9.33 -9.68
CA ASP A 363 7.26 8.35 -9.49
C ASP A 363 8.28 8.88 -8.47
N ILE A 364 8.34 8.22 -7.32
CA ILE A 364 9.22 8.56 -6.20
C ILE A 364 10.36 7.54 -6.04
N THR A 365 10.65 6.71 -7.04
CA THR A 365 11.72 5.69 -6.98
C THR A 365 13.07 6.30 -6.62
N ALA A 366 13.35 7.49 -7.17
CA ALA A 366 14.60 8.21 -6.91
C ALA A 366 14.74 8.65 -5.43
N GLU A 367 13.66 8.69 -4.65
CA GLU A 367 13.71 8.97 -3.21
C GLU A 367 14.07 7.76 -2.37
N TYR A 368 13.93 6.55 -2.91
CA TYR A 368 14.28 5.32 -2.22
C TYR A 368 15.64 4.76 -2.63
N LYS A 369 16.06 4.97 -3.88
CA LYS A 369 17.33 4.42 -4.37
C LYS A 369 17.97 5.28 -5.44
N TYR A 370 19.28 5.11 -5.58
CA TYR A 370 20.04 5.71 -6.66
C TYR A 370 19.79 4.97 -7.98
N PRO A 371 20.03 5.59 -9.14
CA PRO A 371 19.88 4.93 -10.42
C PRO A 371 20.72 3.65 -10.52
N GLU A 372 20.10 2.60 -11.05
CA GLU A 372 20.72 1.30 -11.30
C GLU A 372 22.01 1.44 -12.13
N GLY A 373 23.07 0.76 -11.70
CA GLY A 373 24.41 0.80 -12.28
C GLY A 373 25.27 2.00 -11.89
N SER A 374 24.73 2.97 -11.13
CA SER A 374 25.49 4.16 -10.72
C SER A 374 26.56 3.86 -9.66
N MET A 375 27.59 4.71 -9.57
CA MET A 375 28.62 4.57 -8.52
C MET A 375 28.00 4.69 -7.11
N LYS A 376 27.06 5.61 -6.93
CA LYS A 376 26.39 5.83 -5.64
C LYS A 376 25.56 4.63 -5.19
N GLU A 377 24.85 3.98 -6.12
CA GLU A 377 24.14 2.74 -5.80
C GLU A 377 25.10 1.67 -5.26
N ARG A 378 26.25 1.46 -5.93
CA ARG A 378 27.23 0.47 -5.51
C ARG A 378 27.84 0.78 -4.13
N GLU A 379 28.11 2.05 -3.86
CA GLU A 379 28.57 2.52 -2.54
C GLU A 379 27.53 2.24 -1.45
N VAL A 380 26.26 2.53 -1.73
CA VAL A 380 25.13 2.28 -0.83
C VAL A 380 24.93 0.79 -0.57
N TYR A 381 25.01 -0.04 -1.62
CA TYR A 381 24.93 -1.50 -1.49
C TYR A 381 26.06 -2.03 -0.61
N ALA A 382 27.31 -1.61 -0.87
CA ALA A 382 28.45 -2.00 -0.05
C ALA A 382 28.28 -1.58 1.42
N LYS A 383 27.77 -0.36 1.66
CA LYS A 383 27.49 0.15 3.01
C LYS A 383 26.41 -0.65 3.74
N ALA A 384 25.37 -1.08 3.05
CA ALA A 384 24.30 -1.92 3.59
C ALA A 384 24.73 -3.40 3.77
N GLY A 385 26.00 -3.74 3.53
CA GLY A 385 26.51 -5.11 3.66
C GLY A 385 26.29 -5.98 2.42
N LYS A 386 25.86 -5.40 1.30
CA LYS A 386 25.67 -6.11 0.03
C LYS A 386 26.98 -6.17 -0.74
N GLN A 387 27.48 -7.40 -0.95
CA GLN A 387 28.54 -7.62 -1.91
C GLN A 387 27.97 -7.32 -3.29
N ALA A 388 28.40 -6.21 -3.91
CA ALA A 388 28.04 -5.92 -5.29
C ALA A 388 28.41 -7.14 -6.14
N ALA A 389 27.42 -7.76 -6.79
CA ALA A 389 27.69 -8.86 -7.69
C ALA A 389 28.73 -8.39 -8.71
N LYS A 390 29.92 -9.01 -8.71
CA LYS A 390 30.90 -8.76 -9.76
C LYS A 390 30.24 -9.19 -11.06
N GLN A 391 29.89 -8.22 -11.92
CA GLN A 391 29.52 -8.42 -13.32
C GLN A 391 30.72 -8.93 -14.13
N ASN A 392 31.39 -9.98 -13.66
CA ASN A 392 32.38 -10.73 -14.41
C ASN A 392 31.69 -11.84 -15.22
N GLU A 393 30.42 -11.66 -15.58
CA GLU A 393 29.76 -12.53 -16.54
C GLU A 393 30.15 -12.07 -17.94
N ARG A 394 30.82 -12.97 -18.68
CA ARG A 394 31.00 -12.79 -20.13
C ARG A 394 29.60 -12.62 -20.73
N PRO A 395 29.39 -11.70 -21.69
CA PRO A 395 28.10 -11.58 -22.35
C PRO A 395 27.68 -12.96 -22.90
N GLY A 396 26.53 -13.45 -22.44
CA GLY A 396 26.00 -14.75 -22.86
C GLY A 396 25.79 -14.78 -24.38
N GLN A 397 26.09 -15.92 -25.00
CA GLN A 397 25.91 -16.12 -26.45
C GLN A 397 24.45 -16.05 -26.88
N LEU A 398 23.51 -16.35 -25.97
CA LEU A 398 22.06 -16.29 -26.20
C LEU A 398 21.44 -15.22 -25.29
N LYS A 399 20.39 -14.57 -25.78
CA LYS A 399 19.52 -13.68 -24.99
C LYS A 399 18.08 -14.17 -25.10
N LEU A 400 17.37 -14.16 -23.98
CA LEU A 400 15.97 -14.56 -23.87
C LEU A 400 15.12 -13.34 -23.51
N SER A 401 13.99 -13.14 -24.19
CA SER A 401 13.02 -12.11 -23.82
C SER A 401 11.59 -12.58 -24.04
N ILE A 402 10.67 -12.05 -23.23
CA ILE A 402 9.24 -12.33 -23.34
C ILE A 402 8.53 -11.02 -23.66
N LYS A 403 7.72 -11.02 -24.72
CA LYS A 403 6.91 -9.88 -25.17
C LYS A 403 5.44 -10.27 -25.16
N HIS A 404 4.59 -9.35 -24.75
CA HIS A 404 3.15 -9.54 -24.79
C HIS A 404 2.45 -8.22 -25.13
N ALA A 405 1.27 -8.32 -25.74
CA ALA A 405 0.35 -7.19 -25.83
C ALA A 405 -0.44 -7.06 -24.51
N GLN A 406 -1.14 -5.94 -24.35
CA GLN A 406 -2.11 -5.82 -23.26
C GLN A 406 -3.27 -6.78 -23.52
N ALA A 407 -3.44 -7.75 -22.62
CA ALA A 407 -4.50 -8.75 -22.69
C ALA A 407 -5.73 -8.29 -21.91
N VAL A 408 -6.93 -8.69 -22.35
CA VAL A 408 -8.20 -8.42 -21.68
C VAL A 408 -8.70 -9.73 -21.06
N HIS A 409 -9.13 -9.68 -19.81
CA HIS A 409 -9.68 -10.86 -19.15
C HIS A 409 -10.92 -11.35 -19.90
N GLY A 410 -10.92 -12.63 -20.31
CA GLY A 410 -11.99 -13.26 -21.08
C GLY A 410 -11.63 -13.53 -22.54
N THR A 411 -10.46 -13.05 -22.98
CA THR A 411 -10.01 -13.16 -24.37
C THR A 411 -8.80 -14.09 -24.52
N ASP A 412 -8.66 -14.68 -25.69
CA ASP A 412 -7.44 -15.40 -26.05
C ASP A 412 -6.37 -14.41 -26.53
N PHE A 413 -5.12 -14.63 -26.17
CA PHE A 413 -4.02 -13.73 -26.53
C PHE A 413 -2.69 -14.47 -26.72
N ASP A 414 -1.75 -13.81 -27.39
CA ASP A 414 -0.43 -14.35 -27.71
C ASP A 414 0.66 -13.74 -26.82
N VAL A 415 1.58 -14.61 -26.40
CA VAL A 415 2.85 -14.23 -25.76
C VAL A 415 3.98 -14.72 -26.64
N ILE A 416 4.93 -13.84 -26.96
CA ILE A 416 6.05 -14.11 -27.85
C ILE A 416 7.30 -14.29 -26.99
N VAL A 417 7.97 -15.43 -27.15
CA VAL A 417 9.25 -15.72 -26.51
C VAL A 417 10.35 -15.68 -27.58
N GLU A 418 11.23 -14.70 -27.47
CA GLU A 418 12.31 -14.48 -28.42
C GLU A 418 13.64 -14.96 -27.85
N VAL A 419 14.32 -15.81 -28.63
CA VAL A 419 15.70 -16.24 -28.38
C VAL A 419 16.58 -15.60 -29.44
N LEU A 420 17.52 -14.75 -29.02
CA LEU A 420 18.50 -14.11 -29.89
C LEU A 420 19.88 -14.73 -29.66
N ASN A 421 20.43 -15.38 -30.69
CA ASN A 421 21.83 -15.78 -30.70
C ASN A 421 22.69 -14.59 -31.16
N VAL A 422 23.55 -14.09 -30.27
CA VAL A 422 24.48 -12.99 -30.56
C VAL A 422 25.87 -13.49 -30.98
N SER A 423 26.06 -14.80 -31.04
CA SER A 423 27.29 -15.42 -31.52
C SER A 423 27.19 -15.82 -33.00
N ALA A 424 28.34 -16.04 -33.63
CA ALA A 424 28.41 -16.53 -35.02
C ALA A 424 28.25 -18.05 -35.13
N GLU A 425 28.19 -18.77 -34.01
CA GLU A 425 28.11 -20.23 -33.96
C GLU A 425 26.66 -20.68 -33.71
N ASP A 426 26.19 -21.66 -34.47
CA ASP A 426 24.90 -22.29 -34.24
C ASP A 426 24.93 -23.03 -32.90
N THR A 427 24.02 -22.64 -32.00
CA THR A 427 23.92 -23.21 -30.67
C THR A 427 22.58 -23.92 -30.53
N LEU A 428 22.60 -25.24 -30.32
CA LEU A 428 21.40 -25.99 -29.99
C LEU A 428 20.95 -25.63 -28.58
N ALA A 429 19.66 -25.29 -28.44
CA ALA A 429 19.07 -24.92 -27.16
C ALA A 429 17.68 -25.54 -26.98
N HIS A 430 17.36 -25.94 -25.76
CA HIS A 430 16.03 -26.38 -25.35
C HIS A 430 15.32 -25.24 -24.62
N LEU A 431 14.17 -24.83 -25.14
CA LEU A 431 13.31 -23.84 -24.52
C LEU A 431 12.11 -24.52 -23.86
N THR A 432 11.89 -24.23 -22.58
CA THR A 432 10.65 -24.56 -21.87
C THR A 432 9.95 -23.27 -21.46
N VAL A 433 8.68 -23.13 -21.83
CA VAL A 433 7.82 -22.00 -21.48
C VAL A 433 6.62 -22.50 -20.69
N ILE A 434 6.35 -21.88 -19.54
CA ILE A 434 5.19 -22.17 -18.71
C ILE A 434 4.43 -20.88 -18.46
N SER A 435 3.10 -20.98 -18.48
CA SER A 435 2.19 -19.95 -18.02
C SER A 435 1.42 -20.43 -16.80
N ASN A 436 1.43 -19.64 -15.74
CA ASN A 436 0.80 -19.94 -14.47
C ASN A 436 -0.15 -18.81 -14.07
N ALA A 437 -1.35 -19.14 -13.61
CA ALA A 437 -2.16 -18.20 -12.86
C ALA A 437 -1.52 -17.98 -11.48
N VAL A 438 -1.38 -16.72 -11.10
CA VAL A 438 -0.78 -16.33 -9.81
C VAL A 438 -1.64 -15.25 -9.13
N THR A 439 -1.49 -15.09 -7.83
CA THR A 439 -1.99 -13.91 -7.10
C THR A 439 -0.96 -12.78 -7.18
N TYR A 440 -1.36 -11.57 -6.78
CA TYR A 440 -0.43 -10.42 -6.78
C TYR A 440 0.78 -10.63 -5.85
N ASN A 441 0.62 -11.40 -4.77
CA ASN A 441 1.69 -11.79 -3.85
C ASN A 441 2.41 -13.09 -4.28
N SER A 442 2.35 -13.44 -5.56
CA SER A 442 3.11 -14.55 -6.16
C SER A 442 2.72 -15.96 -5.73
N LEU A 443 1.54 -16.16 -5.13
CA LEU A 443 1.04 -17.51 -4.86
C LEU A 443 0.60 -18.18 -6.16
N HIS A 444 1.07 -19.39 -6.37
CA HIS A 444 0.68 -20.22 -7.50
C HIS A 444 -0.78 -20.69 -7.35
N ARG A 445 -1.57 -20.56 -8.42
CA ARG A 445 -2.97 -21.02 -8.46
C ARG A 445 -3.18 -22.20 -9.40
N GLY A 446 -2.43 -22.25 -10.49
CA GLY A 446 -2.50 -23.35 -11.44
C GLY A 446 -1.67 -23.09 -12.69
N GLU A 447 -1.19 -24.16 -13.32
CA GLU A 447 -0.52 -24.11 -14.63
C GLU A 447 -1.59 -24.01 -15.72
N CYS A 448 -1.57 -22.92 -16.49
CA CYS A 448 -2.49 -22.71 -17.60
C CYS A 448 -2.04 -23.48 -18.85
N GLN A 449 -0.74 -23.45 -19.13
CA GLN A 449 -0.16 -24.08 -20.32
C GLN A 449 1.35 -24.21 -20.19
N ARG A 450 1.89 -25.29 -20.77
CA ARG A 450 3.32 -25.57 -20.90
C ARG A 450 3.65 -25.95 -22.34
N LYS A 451 4.80 -25.48 -22.83
CA LYS A 451 5.34 -25.81 -24.14
C LYS A 451 6.86 -25.96 -24.05
N THR A 452 7.38 -27.03 -24.63
CA THR A 452 8.82 -27.28 -24.76
C THR A 452 9.18 -27.46 -26.23
N ALA A 453 10.27 -26.83 -26.66
CA ALA A 453 10.74 -26.88 -28.04
C ALA A 453 12.28 -26.90 -28.10
N GLU A 454 12.83 -27.59 -29.09
CA GLU A 454 14.23 -27.46 -29.50
C GLU A 454 14.34 -26.31 -30.51
N LEU A 455 15.22 -25.33 -30.26
CA LEU A 455 15.13 -24.05 -30.96
C LEU A 455 16.25 -23.68 -31.91
N THR A 456 15.81 -23.09 -33.04
CA THR A 456 16.54 -22.21 -33.96
C THR A 456 15.77 -20.91 -34.31
N VAL A 457 14.51 -20.74 -33.85
CA VAL A 457 13.61 -19.60 -34.20
C VAL A 457 12.74 -19.12 -33.01
N PRO A 458 12.06 -17.95 -33.07
CA PRO A 458 11.16 -17.47 -32.02
C PRO A 458 9.92 -18.34 -31.82
N GLU A 459 9.40 -18.43 -30.58
CA GLU A 459 8.19 -19.19 -30.24
C GLU A 459 7.02 -18.30 -29.84
N VAL A 460 5.83 -18.70 -30.28
CA VAL A 460 4.56 -18.07 -29.87
C VAL A 460 3.78 -19.04 -28.98
N LEU A 461 3.33 -18.52 -27.83
CA LEU A 461 2.45 -19.19 -26.89
C LEU A 461 1.07 -18.52 -26.93
N ARG A 462 0.10 -19.18 -27.57
CA ARG A 462 -1.31 -18.76 -27.60
C ARG A 462 -2.00 -19.22 -26.32
N LEU A 463 -2.34 -18.29 -25.44
CA LEU A 463 -3.08 -18.55 -24.20
C LEU A 463 -4.58 -18.42 -24.45
N LEU A 464 -5.32 -19.50 -24.19
CA LEU A 464 -6.78 -19.57 -24.36
C LEU A 464 -7.50 -19.32 -23.04
N TYR A 465 -8.64 -18.61 -23.07
CA TYR A 465 -9.46 -18.39 -21.87
C TYR A 465 -9.89 -19.71 -21.22
N ASP A 466 -10.18 -20.74 -21.99
CA ASP A 466 -10.56 -22.05 -21.47
C ASP A 466 -9.44 -22.70 -20.63
N ASN A 467 -8.17 -22.32 -20.87
CA ASN A 467 -7.03 -22.83 -20.11
C ASN A 467 -6.80 -22.04 -18.81
N TYR A 468 -6.82 -20.71 -18.87
CA TYR A 468 -6.49 -19.88 -17.71
C TYR A 468 -7.72 -19.47 -16.87
N GLY A 469 -8.93 -19.48 -17.44
CA GLY A 469 -10.13 -18.95 -16.81
C GLY A 469 -10.57 -19.70 -15.55
N ALA A 470 -10.19 -20.97 -15.41
CA ALA A 470 -10.51 -21.78 -14.23
C ALA A 470 -9.55 -21.56 -13.05
N CYS A 471 -8.32 -21.11 -13.30
CA CYS A 471 -7.27 -20.97 -12.29
C CYS A 471 -6.91 -19.51 -11.98
N ILE A 472 -7.34 -18.55 -12.83
CA ILE A 472 -7.08 -17.12 -12.63
C ILE A 472 -7.65 -16.64 -11.29
N SER A 473 -6.85 -15.88 -10.55
CA SER A 473 -7.25 -15.26 -9.27
C SER A 473 -8.08 -13.99 -9.51
N GLU A 474 -8.61 -13.44 -8.42
CA GLU A 474 -9.22 -12.10 -8.36
C GLU A 474 -8.26 -10.96 -8.73
N HIS A 475 -6.95 -11.20 -8.74
CA HIS A 475 -5.94 -10.22 -9.17
C HIS A 475 -5.67 -10.26 -10.67
N HIS A 476 -6.26 -11.22 -11.38
CA HIS A 476 -6.22 -11.33 -12.85
C HIS A 476 -4.78 -11.33 -13.42
N LEU A 477 -3.87 -12.08 -12.80
CA LEU A 477 -2.45 -12.08 -13.12
C LEU A 477 -1.99 -13.45 -13.67
N ILE A 478 -1.31 -13.44 -14.81
CA ILE A 478 -0.66 -14.62 -15.38
C ILE A 478 0.85 -14.40 -15.40
N ARG A 479 1.61 -15.33 -14.82
CA ARG A 479 3.06 -15.36 -14.87
C ARG A 479 3.53 -16.26 -15.99
N VAL A 480 4.35 -15.72 -16.89
CA VAL A 480 5.01 -16.51 -17.93
C VAL A 480 6.49 -16.63 -17.58
N THR A 481 6.98 -17.85 -17.44
CA THR A 481 8.36 -18.18 -17.14
C THR A 481 8.95 -18.98 -18.31
N ALA A 482 10.07 -18.52 -18.84
CA ALA A 482 10.79 -19.16 -19.92
C ALA A 482 12.20 -19.56 -19.45
N LEU A 483 12.57 -20.83 -19.66
CA LEU A 483 13.89 -21.39 -19.37
C LEU A 483 14.52 -21.89 -20.66
N LEU A 484 15.70 -21.36 -20.98
CA LEU A 484 16.51 -21.76 -22.13
C LEU A 484 17.76 -22.49 -21.65
N GLN A 485 17.95 -23.74 -22.08
CA GLN A 485 19.08 -24.58 -21.69
C GLN A 485 19.94 -24.97 -22.89
N THR A 486 21.26 -24.91 -22.74
CA THR A 486 22.26 -25.32 -23.75
C THR A 486 23.10 -26.49 -23.25
N SER A 487 24.11 -26.94 -24.02
CA SER A 487 24.95 -28.12 -23.67
C SER A 487 26.33 -27.81 -23.06
N GLY A 488 26.79 -26.55 -23.03
CA GLY A 488 28.09 -26.09 -22.47
C GLY A 488 28.21 -25.93 -20.92
N PRO A 489 29.03 -25.01 -20.39
CA PRO A 489 29.19 -24.80 -18.93
C PRO A 489 28.42 -23.60 -18.32
N LEU A 490 27.53 -22.92 -19.07
CA LEU A 490 26.82 -21.68 -18.69
C LEU A 490 25.30 -21.75 -19.05
N ASN A 491 24.68 -22.90 -18.89
CA ASN A 491 23.59 -23.33 -19.77
C ASN A 491 22.17 -23.15 -19.27
N SER A 492 21.86 -22.05 -18.60
CA SER A 492 20.47 -21.76 -18.28
C SER A 492 20.26 -20.26 -18.27
N ILE A 493 19.30 -19.80 -19.07
CA ILE A 493 18.81 -18.43 -19.04
C ILE A 493 17.33 -18.51 -18.66
N LEU A 494 16.96 -17.85 -17.57
CA LEU A 494 15.58 -17.78 -17.12
C LEU A 494 15.07 -16.34 -17.24
N GLN A 495 13.90 -16.18 -17.86
CA GLN A 495 13.19 -14.91 -17.91
C GLN A 495 11.76 -15.11 -17.41
N GLU A 496 11.26 -14.13 -16.66
CA GLU A 496 9.89 -14.12 -16.15
C GLU A 496 9.21 -12.78 -16.46
N VAL A 497 7.91 -12.81 -16.73
CA VAL A 497 7.04 -11.63 -16.81
C VAL A 497 5.68 -11.93 -16.20
N ASN A 498 5.13 -10.96 -15.46
CA ASN A 498 3.75 -11.01 -14.99
C ASN A 498 2.88 -10.18 -15.95
N ILE A 499 1.82 -10.78 -16.47
CA ILE A 499 0.88 -10.19 -17.42
C ILE A 499 -0.44 -9.91 -16.67
N PRO A 500 -0.72 -8.67 -16.27
CA PRO A 500 -2.02 -8.32 -15.71
C PRO A 500 -3.07 -8.27 -16.83
N LEU A 501 -4.17 -8.99 -16.64
CA LEU A 501 -5.30 -8.98 -17.56
C LEU A 501 -6.18 -7.76 -17.25
N LYS A 502 -6.43 -6.94 -18.27
CA LYS A 502 -7.25 -5.75 -18.14
C LYS A 502 -8.71 -6.13 -17.90
N MET A 503 -9.29 -5.53 -16.86
CA MET A 503 -10.71 -5.62 -16.55
C MET A 503 -11.54 -4.57 -17.31
N PRO A 504 -12.83 -4.83 -17.56
CA PRO A 504 -13.72 -3.87 -18.20
C PRO A 504 -13.87 -2.66 -17.29
N LYS A 505 -13.80 -1.46 -17.87
CA LYS A 505 -13.98 -0.22 -17.11
C LYS A 505 -15.47 -0.02 -16.79
N LEU A 506 -15.75 0.44 -15.58
CA LEU A 506 -17.07 0.98 -15.26
C LEU A 506 -17.21 2.36 -15.90
N HIS A 507 -18.34 2.60 -16.54
CA HIS A 507 -18.76 3.89 -17.04
C HIS A 507 -19.75 4.50 -16.04
N ILE A 508 -19.36 5.63 -15.46
CA ILE A 508 -20.14 6.37 -14.48
C ILE A 508 -20.60 7.67 -15.14
N LYS A 509 -21.92 7.89 -15.20
CA LYS A 509 -22.53 9.09 -15.77
C LYS A 509 -23.42 9.77 -14.73
N VAL A 510 -23.04 10.98 -14.35
CA VAL A 510 -23.88 11.86 -13.53
C VAL A 510 -24.99 12.45 -14.41
N THR A 511 -26.22 12.47 -13.90
CA THR A 511 -27.39 13.04 -14.59
C THR A 511 -28.01 14.17 -13.77
N GLY A 512 -28.16 15.33 -14.40
CA GLY A 512 -28.57 16.58 -13.75
C GLY A 512 -27.40 17.35 -13.16
N GLU A 513 -27.70 18.50 -12.56
CA GLU A 513 -26.70 19.36 -11.90
C GLU A 513 -26.45 18.89 -10.45
N ALA A 514 -25.18 18.76 -10.08
CA ALA A 514 -24.77 18.46 -8.72
C ALA A 514 -24.90 19.72 -7.84
N VAL A 515 -25.98 19.79 -7.06
CA VAL A 515 -26.26 20.90 -6.14
C VAL A 515 -26.46 20.35 -4.73
N VAL A 516 -25.83 21.00 -3.75
CA VAL A 516 -25.90 20.61 -2.32
C VAL A 516 -27.35 20.42 -1.89
N SER A 517 -27.61 19.33 -1.16
CA SER A 517 -28.94 18.94 -0.66
C SER A 517 -30.01 18.60 -1.72
N ARG A 518 -29.70 18.65 -3.02
CA ARG A 518 -30.55 18.08 -4.09
C ARG A 518 -30.13 16.65 -4.39
N LYS A 519 -31.12 15.81 -4.72
CA LYS A 519 -30.86 14.42 -5.13
C LYS A 519 -30.17 14.42 -6.50
N LEU A 520 -29.00 13.81 -6.56
CA LEU A 520 -28.26 13.56 -7.80
C LEU A 520 -28.50 12.12 -8.25
N THR A 521 -28.69 11.87 -9.55
CA THR A 521 -28.80 10.50 -10.09
C THR A 521 -27.54 10.14 -10.85
N VAL A 522 -26.94 9.00 -10.53
CA VAL A 522 -25.76 8.47 -11.24
C VAL A 522 -26.11 7.18 -11.93
N ILE A 523 -25.69 7.03 -13.19
CA ILE A 523 -25.84 5.83 -13.99
C ILE A 523 -24.49 5.12 -14.05
N ILE A 524 -24.41 3.90 -13.53
CA ILE A 524 -23.22 3.05 -13.57
C ILE A 524 -23.46 1.93 -14.59
N SER A 525 -22.47 1.66 -15.45
CA SER A 525 -22.57 0.59 -16.42
C SER A 525 -21.25 -0.03 -16.87
N PHE A 526 -21.30 -1.30 -17.27
CA PHE A 526 -20.17 -2.01 -17.88
C PHE A 526 -20.67 -3.07 -18.88
N THR A 527 -19.75 -3.54 -19.71
CA THR A 527 -19.96 -4.62 -20.70
C THR A 527 -19.24 -5.87 -20.22
N ASN A 528 -19.91 -7.02 -20.20
CA ASN A 528 -19.31 -8.29 -19.78
C ASN A 528 -18.33 -8.82 -20.84
N PRO A 529 -17.01 -8.87 -20.57
CA PRO A 529 -16.03 -9.33 -21.54
C PRO A 529 -15.89 -10.85 -21.57
N LEU A 530 -16.50 -11.57 -20.62
CA LEU A 530 -16.30 -13.00 -20.47
C LEU A 530 -17.22 -13.80 -21.41
N PRO A 531 -16.78 -14.98 -21.90
CA PRO A 531 -17.62 -15.92 -22.61
C PRO A 531 -18.60 -16.68 -21.69
N VAL A 532 -18.77 -16.22 -20.45
CA VAL A 532 -19.67 -16.81 -19.45
C VAL A 532 -20.64 -15.77 -18.88
N THR A 533 -21.79 -16.25 -18.42
CA THR A 533 -22.83 -15.41 -17.80
C THR A 533 -22.45 -15.06 -16.36
N LEU A 534 -22.45 -13.77 -16.02
CA LEU A 534 -22.23 -13.30 -14.66
C LEU A 534 -23.52 -13.41 -13.84
N ARG A 535 -23.40 -13.89 -12.60
CA ARG A 535 -24.52 -14.09 -11.67
C ARG A 535 -24.19 -13.44 -10.32
N ARG A 536 -25.23 -12.98 -9.62
CA ARG A 536 -25.11 -12.35 -8.28
C ARG A 536 -24.18 -11.12 -8.27
N GLY A 537 -24.17 -10.36 -9.36
CA GLY A 537 -23.37 -9.14 -9.43
C GLY A 537 -23.90 -8.08 -8.46
N VAL A 538 -23.00 -7.31 -7.86
CA VAL A 538 -23.32 -6.21 -6.96
C VAL A 538 -22.45 -5.02 -7.34
N PHE A 539 -23.06 -3.84 -7.44
CA PHE A 539 -22.32 -2.58 -7.49
C PHE A 539 -22.26 -2.01 -6.09
N THR A 540 -21.06 -1.73 -5.58
CA THR A 540 -20.85 -0.94 -4.37
C THR A 540 -20.55 0.49 -4.78
N VAL A 541 -21.19 1.45 -4.12
CA VAL A 541 -21.04 2.89 -4.40
C VAL A 541 -20.85 3.61 -3.08
N GLU A 542 -19.80 4.43 -2.98
CA GLU A 542 -19.55 5.30 -1.84
C GLU A 542 -18.86 6.60 -2.28
N GLY A 543 -18.84 7.62 -1.43
CA GLY A 543 -18.01 8.79 -1.67
C GLY A 543 -18.12 9.77 -0.51
N ALA A 544 -16.97 10.21 0.02
CA ALA A 544 -16.93 11.20 1.10
C ALA A 544 -17.75 12.43 0.70
N GLY A 545 -18.60 12.90 1.61
CA GLY A 545 -19.51 14.01 1.34
C GLY A 545 -20.61 13.75 0.30
N LEU A 546 -20.69 12.60 -0.40
CA LEU A 546 -21.72 12.27 -1.40
C LEU A 546 -22.74 11.23 -0.91
N THR A 547 -22.24 10.10 -0.42
CA THR A 547 -23.06 8.99 0.10
C THR A 547 -22.22 8.06 0.98
N GLU A 548 -22.87 7.50 2.00
CA GLU A 548 -22.38 6.29 2.67
C GLU A 548 -22.41 5.09 1.68
N GLU A 549 -21.71 4.01 2.04
CA GLU A 549 -21.67 2.76 1.27
C GLU A 549 -23.09 2.26 0.93
N GLN A 550 -23.36 2.07 -0.36
CA GLN A 550 -24.60 1.49 -0.87
C GLN A 550 -24.30 0.31 -1.78
N GLU A 551 -25.03 -0.80 -1.60
CA GLU A 551 -24.97 -1.96 -2.49
C GLU A 551 -26.20 -2.04 -3.40
N ILE A 552 -25.97 -2.17 -4.70
CA ILE A 552 -27.01 -2.26 -5.73
C ILE A 552 -26.88 -3.58 -6.48
N GLN A 553 -27.89 -4.45 -6.35
CA GLN A 553 -27.90 -5.74 -7.03
C GLN A 553 -27.98 -5.57 -8.56
N ALA A 554 -27.04 -6.19 -9.27
CA ALA A 554 -27.02 -6.27 -10.72
C ALA A 554 -27.94 -7.40 -11.21
N PRO A 555 -28.52 -7.28 -12.43
CA PRO A 555 -29.28 -8.36 -13.01
C PRO A 555 -28.31 -9.47 -13.48
N TYR A 556 -28.84 -10.58 -13.97
CA TYR A 556 -28.02 -11.51 -14.75
C TYR A 556 -27.43 -10.79 -15.96
N VAL A 557 -26.15 -11.00 -16.22
CA VAL A 557 -25.43 -10.38 -17.35
C VAL A 557 -24.99 -11.50 -18.28
N SER A 558 -25.56 -11.54 -19.47
CA SER A 558 -25.31 -12.62 -20.43
C SER A 558 -23.83 -12.67 -20.86
N ALA A 559 -23.38 -13.85 -21.30
CA ALA A 559 -22.05 -14.02 -21.89
C ALA A 559 -21.90 -13.11 -23.12
N LEU A 560 -20.75 -12.43 -23.23
CA LEU A 560 -20.43 -11.53 -24.34
C LEU A 560 -21.55 -10.52 -24.67
N GLN A 561 -22.28 -10.06 -23.64
CA GLN A 561 -23.39 -9.13 -23.83
C GLN A 561 -22.87 -7.78 -24.35
N PRO A 562 -23.26 -7.33 -25.55
CA PRO A 562 -22.76 -6.08 -26.12
C PRO A 562 -23.35 -4.84 -25.44
N GLU A 563 -24.57 -4.95 -24.89
CA GLU A 563 -25.29 -3.85 -24.24
C GLU A 563 -24.87 -3.67 -22.77
N PRO A 564 -24.55 -2.43 -22.33
CA PRO A 564 -24.14 -2.17 -20.95
C PRO A 564 -25.26 -2.43 -19.93
N VAL A 565 -24.90 -2.93 -18.76
CA VAL A 565 -25.83 -3.08 -17.64
C VAL A 565 -25.94 -1.77 -16.88
N HIS A 566 -27.12 -1.15 -16.82
CA HIS A 566 -27.30 0.13 -16.13
C HIS A 566 -27.84 -0.01 -14.70
N ARG A 567 -27.31 0.79 -13.78
CA ARG A 567 -27.88 1.01 -12.43
C ARG A 567 -27.93 2.47 -12.06
N ARG A 568 -28.95 2.86 -11.29
CA ARG A 568 -29.16 4.22 -10.79
C ARG A 568 -28.90 4.29 -9.29
N ALA A 569 -28.12 5.27 -8.85
CA ALA A 569 -27.91 5.61 -7.45
C ALA A 569 -28.35 7.05 -7.18
N GLY A 570 -28.91 7.31 -5.99
CA GLY A 570 -29.34 8.65 -5.54
C GLY A 570 -28.40 9.21 -4.47
N LEU A 571 -27.79 10.37 -4.72
CA LEU A 571 -26.75 10.96 -3.85
C LEU A 571 -27.19 12.33 -3.29
N LYS A 572 -26.58 12.75 -2.17
CA LYS A 572 -26.69 14.12 -1.63
C LYS A 572 -25.31 14.63 -1.20
N GLY A 573 -24.78 15.57 -1.97
CA GLY A 573 -23.44 16.12 -1.77
C GLY A 573 -23.31 17.22 -0.72
N LYS A 574 -22.16 17.30 -0.07
CA LYS A 574 -21.58 18.54 0.50
C LYS A 574 -21.04 19.44 -0.63
N THR A 575 -20.74 20.70 -0.33
CA THR A 575 -20.09 21.60 -1.31
C THR A 575 -18.65 21.18 -1.59
N GLY A 576 -18.11 21.51 -2.77
CA GLY A 576 -16.72 21.20 -3.16
C GLY A 576 -16.59 20.09 -4.22
N GLN A 577 -15.36 19.68 -4.48
CA GLN A 577 -15.02 18.56 -5.37
C GLN A 577 -15.00 17.26 -4.55
N HIS A 578 -15.70 16.24 -5.04
CA HIS A 578 -15.84 14.93 -4.41
C HIS A 578 -15.68 13.84 -5.48
N GLU A 579 -15.27 12.64 -5.07
CA GLU A 579 -15.13 11.46 -5.94
C GLU A 579 -16.17 10.39 -5.56
N LEU A 580 -16.62 9.62 -6.56
CA LEU A 580 -17.66 8.59 -6.43
C LEU A 580 -17.16 7.25 -6.98
#